data_AF-A0A662CBP5-F1
#
_entry.id   AF-A0A662CBP5-F1
#
_cell.length_a   1.000
_cell.length_b   1.000
_cell.length_c   1.000
_cell.angle_alpha   90.00
_cell.angle_beta   90.00
_cell.angle_gamma   90.00
#
_symmetry.space_group_name_H-M   'P 1'
#
loop_
_entity.id
_entity.type
_entity.pdbx_description
1 polymer ?
#
loop_
_entity_poly.entity_id
_entity_poly.type
_entity_poly.pdbx_seq_one_letter_code
_entity_poly.pdbx_strand_id
1 'polypeptide(L)'
;MIHITQHKTGNKVWIPMYPMVKAILEKYDFEIPAIITNQKFNEALKLIAKKAKINAPFHKRITKGGKTISTKFEKWQLVTSHSARRSFATNLYKSGFPSISIMQITGHKTEAAFLKYIKVTPEEHAKLLQMHWEKNSEHLRVVS
;
A
#
# COMPACT_ATOMS: atom_id res chain seq x y z
N MET A 1 18.74 5.83 5.30
CA MET A 1 17.40 5.54 5.86
C MET A 1 16.67 6.87 6.09
N ILE A 2 15.34 6.87 6.10
CA ILE A 2 14.53 8.06 6.43
C ILE A 2 13.98 7.85 7.85
N HIS A 3 14.14 8.86 8.71
CA HIS A 3 13.64 8.87 10.08
C HIS A 3 12.49 9.89 10.20
N ILE A 4 11.32 9.44 10.67
CA ILE A 4 10.12 10.27 10.78
C ILE A 4 9.49 10.10 12.16
N THR A 5 9.16 11.22 12.81
CA THR A 5 8.28 11.25 13.99
C THR A 5 6.85 11.52 13.53
N GLN A 6 5.92 10.62 13.83
CA GLN A 6 4.54 10.76 13.42
C GLN A 6 3.81 11.85 14.22
N HIS A 7 3.27 12.83 13.51
CA HIS A 7 2.60 13.99 14.13
C HIS A 7 1.43 13.63 15.05
N LYS A 8 0.61 12.62 14.72
CA LYS A 8 -0.60 12.29 15.50
C LYS A 8 -0.35 11.34 16.69
N THR A 9 0.73 10.56 16.64
CA THR A 9 0.94 9.44 17.57
C THR A 9 2.24 9.56 18.36
N GLY A 10 3.17 10.42 17.93
CA GLY A 10 4.51 10.59 18.52
C GLY A 10 5.49 9.46 18.18
N ASN A 11 5.04 8.43 17.46
CA ASN A 11 5.85 7.25 17.17
C ASN A 11 6.98 7.59 16.19
N LYS A 12 8.20 7.13 16.49
CA LYS A 12 9.36 7.20 15.59
C LYS A 12 9.37 5.99 14.67
N VAL A 13 9.55 6.21 13.38
CA VAL A 13 9.65 5.14 12.38
C VAL A 13 10.89 5.33 11.53
N TRP A 14 11.59 4.22 11.30
CA TRP A 14 12.73 4.12 10.41
C TRP A 14 12.31 3.41 9.14
N ILE A 15 12.43 4.08 8.01
CA ILE A 15 12.01 3.56 6.71
C ILE A 15 13.26 3.46 5.81
N PRO A 16 13.63 2.26 5.32
CA PRO A 16 14.69 2.14 4.34
C PRO A 16 14.26 2.81 3.04
N MET A 17 15.19 3.46 2.36
CA MET A 17 14.93 4.10 1.10
C MET A 17 15.08 3.08 -0.02
N TYR A 18 14.02 2.85 -0.78
CA TYR A 18 14.08 1.97 -1.94
C TYR A 18 15.04 2.56 -2.99
N PRO A 19 15.83 1.76 -3.73
CA PRO A 19 16.84 2.28 -4.65
C PRO A 19 16.29 3.31 -5.66
N MET A 20 15.09 3.07 -6.17
CA MET A 20 14.41 4.01 -7.08
C MET A 20 14.13 5.38 -6.43
N VAL A 21 13.78 5.42 -5.16
CA VAL A 21 13.54 6.69 -4.44
C VAL A 21 14.84 7.45 -4.28
N LYS A 22 15.94 6.75 -3.94
CA LYS A 22 17.27 7.35 -3.84
C LYS A 22 17.69 7.98 -5.17
N ALA A 23 17.58 7.24 -6.27
CA ALA A 23 17.91 7.74 -7.61
C ALA A 23 17.07 8.96 -8.03
N ILE A 24 15.79 9.00 -7.66
CA ILE A 24 14.93 10.17 -7.92
C ILE A 24 15.42 11.37 -7.11
N LEU A 25 15.72 11.21 -5.82
CA LEU A 25 16.20 12.32 -5.00
C LEU A 25 17.56 12.86 -5.48
N GLU A 26 18.48 11.96 -5.85
CA GLU A 26 19.78 12.33 -6.41
C GLU A 26 19.64 13.09 -7.73
N LYS A 27 18.69 12.70 -8.59
CA LYS A 27 18.42 13.43 -9.85
C LYS A 27 18.00 14.90 -9.63
N TYR A 28 17.39 15.20 -8.48
CA TYR A 28 16.96 16.55 -8.13
C TYR A 28 17.88 17.20 -7.09
N ASP A 29 19.12 16.72 -6.91
CA ASP A 29 20.08 17.24 -5.94
C ASP A 29 19.51 17.36 -4.51
N PHE A 30 18.59 16.47 -4.16
CA PHE A 30 17.80 16.47 -2.92
C PHE A 30 16.92 17.72 -2.72
N GLU A 31 16.77 18.58 -3.73
CA GLU A 31 15.85 19.70 -3.76
C GLU A 31 14.43 19.25 -4.16
N ILE A 32 13.63 18.89 -3.15
CA ILE A 32 12.24 18.51 -3.37
C ILE A 32 11.30 19.73 -3.41
N PRO A 33 10.23 19.69 -4.22
CA PRO A 33 9.25 20.77 -4.26
C PRO A 33 8.64 21.07 -2.88
N ALA A 34 8.24 22.32 -2.67
CA ALA A 34 7.56 22.74 -1.45
C ALA A 34 6.32 21.87 -1.16
N ILE A 35 6.07 21.64 0.13
CA ILE A 35 4.93 20.84 0.58
C ILE A 35 3.63 21.50 0.10
N ILE A 36 2.91 20.80 -0.77
CA ILE A 36 1.60 21.21 -1.25
C ILE A 36 0.50 20.66 -0.33
N THR A 37 -0.71 21.21 -0.47
CA THR A 37 -1.88 20.69 0.24
C THR A 37 -2.18 19.26 -0.21
N ASN A 38 -2.74 18.46 0.71
CA ASN A 38 -3.17 17.09 0.41
C ASN A 38 -4.16 17.03 -0.77
N GLN A 39 -4.97 18.07 -0.96
CA GLN A 39 -5.88 18.17 -2.08
C GLN A 39 -5.13 18.25 -3.41
N LYS A 40 -4.20 19.20 -3.57
CA LYS A 40 -3.38 19.34 -4.78
C LYS A 40 -2.54 18.09 -5.04
N PHE A 41 -2.00 17.48 -3.99
CA PHE A 41 -1.27 16.22 -4.09
C PHE A 41 -2.14 15.09 -4.64
N ASN A 42 -3.37 14.95 -4.12
CA ASN A 42 -4.31 13.95 -4.62
C ASN A 42 -4.76 14.23 -6.06
N GLU A 43 -4.95 15.48 -6.45
CA GLU A 43 -5.24 15.86 -7.84
C GLU A 43 -4.12 15.44 -8.79
N ALA A 44 -2.86 15.70 -8.42
CA ALA A 44 -1.69 15.24 -9.17
C ALA A 44 -1.63 13.71 -9.26
N LEU A 45 -1.88 13.00 -8.15
CA LEU A 45 -1.91 11.52 -8.14
C LEU A 45 -2.97 10.95 -9.08
N LYS A 46 -4.17 11.55 -9.13
CA LYS A 46 -5.23 11.13 -10.05
C LYS A 46 -4.82 11.31 -11.51
N LEU A 47 -4.16 12.43 -11.84
CA LEU A 47 -3.65 12.69 -13.17
C LEU A 47 -2.56 11.68 -13.56
N ILE A 48 -1.62 11.41 -12.65
CA ILE A 48 -0.56 10.40 -12.85
C ILE A 48 -1.19 9.02 -13.10
N ALA A 49 -2.15 8.61 -12.26
CA ALA A 49 -2.85 7.33 -12.40
C ALA A 49 -3.62 7.21 -13.72
N LYS A 50 -4.25 8.31 -14.18
CA LYS A 50 -4.93 8.38 -15.48
C LYS A 50 -3.95 8.21 -16.63
N LYS A 51 -2.80 8.92 -16.59
CA LYS A 51 -1.72 8.79 -17.59
C LYS A 51 -1.12 7.38 -17.60
N ALA A 52 -1.02 6.74 -16.44
CA ALA A 52 -0.62 5.35 -16.28
C ALA A 52 -1.71 4.32 -16.67
N LYS A 53 -2.83 4.77 -17.24
CA LYS A 53 -3.95 3.94 -17.72
C LYS A 53 -4.59 3.06 -16.63
N ILE A 54 -4.60 3.52 -15.38
CA ILE A 54 -5.26 2.84 -14.25
C ILE A 54 -6.77 3.15 -14.29
N ASN A 55 -7.44 2.74 -15.38
CA ASN A 55 -8.79 3.18 -15.71
C ASN A 55 -9.85 2.09 -15.51
N ALA A 56 -9.49 0.94 -14.94
CA ALA A 56 -10.44 -0.15 -14.72
C ALA A 56 -11.69 0.35 -13.97
N PRO A 57 -12.91 -0.07 -14.39
CA PRO A 57 -14.14 0.34 -13.75
C PRO A 57 -14.19 -0.16 -12.30
N PHE A 58 -14.73 0.67 -11.42
CA PHE A 58 -14.86 0.39 -10.00
C PHE A 58 -16.20 0.92 -9.48
N HIS A 59 -16.94 0.08 -8.77
CA HIS A 59 -18.19 0.47 -8.12
C HIS A 59 -17.95 0.79 -6.65
N LYS A 60 -18.09 2.07 -6.31
CA LYS A 60 -18.03 2.51 -4.91
C LYS A 60 -19.44 2.40 -4.32
N ARG A 61 -19.58 1.52 -3.32
CA ARG A 61 -20.82 1.37 -2.55
C ARG A 61 -20.74 2.20 -1.27
N ILE A 62 -21.77 3.01 -1.01
CA ILE A 62 -21.92 3.82 0.20
C ILE A 62 -23.35 3.63 0.71
N THR A 63 -23.50 3.35 2.00
CA THR A 63 -24.81 3.32 2.66
C THR A 63 -25.14 4.72 3.17
N LYS A 64 -26.24 5.31 2.68
CA LYS A 64 -26.74 6.62 3.12
C LYS A 64 -28.23 6.51 3.45
N GLY A 65 -28.61 6.82 4.69
CA GLY A 65 -30.00 6.74 5.15
C GLY A 65 -30.61 5.34 5.01
N GLY A 66 -29.85 4.28 5.34
CA GLY A 66 -30.29 2.89 5.21
C GLY A 66 -30.31 2.32 3.79
N LYS A 67 -30.11 3.15 2.75
CA LYS A 67 -30.05 2.70 1.35
C LYS A 67 -28.59 2.57 0.90
N THR A 68 -28.28 1.47 0.22
CA THR A 68 -26.96 1.27 -0.40
C THR A 68 -26.98 1.88 -1.80
N ILE A 69 -26.17 2.91 -2.00
CA ILE A 69 -25.97 3.59 -3.29
C ILE A 69 -24.67 3.07 -3.89
N SER A 70 -24.72 2.60 -5.14
CA SER A 70 -23.55 2.19 -5.91
C SER A 70 -23.28 3.21 -6.99
N THR A 71 -22.08 3.78 -7.01
CA THR A 71 -21.65 4.74 -8.03
C THR A 71 -20.45 4.17 -8.79
N LYS A 72 -20.53 4.20 -10.12
CA LYS A 72 -19.46 3.77 -11.01
C LYS A 72 -18.41 4.87 -11.15
N PHE A 73 -17.14 4.50 -11.00
CA PHE A 73 -15.97 5.33 -11.22
C PHE A 73 -14.93 4.55 -12.03
N GLU A 74 -13.98 5.26 -12.62
CA GLU A 74 -12.70 4.68 -13.03
C GLU A 74 -11.72 4.71 -11.85
N LYS A 75 -10.87 3.69 -11.72
CA LYS A 75 -9.93 3.59 -10.58
C LYS A 75 -9.09 4.84 -10.37
N TRP A 76 -8.58 5.46 -11.43
CA TRP A 76 -7.76 6.69 -11.34
C TRP A 76 -8.48 7.82 -10.60
N GLN A 77 -9.81 7.91 -10.68
CA GLN A 77 -10.59 8.97 -10.02
C GLN A 77 -10.57 8.86 -8.49
N LEU A 78 -10.27 7.67 -7.97
CA LEU A 78 -10.31 7.32 -6.56
C LEU A 78 -8.92 7.16 -5.94
N VAL A 79 -7.85 7.33 -6.72
CA VAL A 79 -6.48 7.29 -6.21
C VAL A 79 -6.22 8.51 -5.32
N THR A 80 -5.64 8.25 -4.16
CA THR A 80 -5.21 9.25 -3.17
C THR A 80 -3.92 8.78 -2.50
N SER A 81 -3.30 9.64 -1.68
CA SER A 81 -2.16 9.26 -0.83
C SER A 81 -2.45 8.02 0.03
N HIS A 82 -3.68 7.88 0.51
CA HIS A 82 -4.10 6.70 1.29
C HIS A 82 -4.10 5.42 0.45
N SER A 83 -4.48 5.52 -0.82
CA SER A 83 -4.42 4.40 -1.77
C SER A 83 -2.97 3.93 -1.95
N ALA A 84 -2.01 4.84 -2.01
CA ALA A 84 -0.59 4.50 -2.09
C ALA A 84 -0.11 3.74 -0.85
N ARG A 85 -0.44 4.22 0.36
CA ARG A 85 -0.08 3.53 1.62
C ARG A 85 -0.69 2.13 1.73
N ARG A 86 -1.97 1.98 1.34
CA ARG A 86 -2.65 0.67 1.30
C ARG A 86 -2.03 -0.28 0.29
N SER A 87 -1.68 0.22 -0.89
CA SER A 87 -0.98 -0.54 -1.93
C SER A 87 0.38 -1.05 -1.42
N PHE A 88 1.17 -0.17 -0.81
CA PHE A 88 2.45 -0.53 -0.19
C PHE A 88 2.31 -1.64 0.85
N ALA A 89 1.39 -1.48 1.81
CA ALA A 89 1.17 -2.47 2.87
C ALA A 89 0.70 -3.84 2.31
N THR A 90 -0.23 -3.82 1.34
CA THR A 90 -0.76 -5.04 0.73
C THR A 90 0.30 -5.76 -0.11
N ASN A 91 1.12 -5.03 -0.87
CA ASN A 91 2.15 -5.64 -1.71
C ASN A 91 3.29 -6.25 -0.87
N LEU A 92 3.73 -5.59 0.20
CA LEU A 92 4.69 -6.17 1.14
C LEU A 92 4.15 -7.42 1.84
N TYR A 93 2.86 -7.41 2.20
CA TYR A 93 2.23 -8.59 2.77
C TYR A 93 2.24 -9.76 1.77
N LYS A 94 1.92 -9.48 0.49
CA LYS A 94 1.94 -10.48 -0.59
C LYS A 94 3.35 -10.98 -0.93
N SER A 95 4.40 -10.23 -0.62
CA SER A 95 5.78 -10.71 -0.79
C SER A 95 6.23 -11.65 0.34
N GLY A 96 5.35 -11.97 1.30
CA GLY A 96 5.67 -12.77 2.47
C GLY A 96 6.47 -12.03 3.56
N PHE A 97 6.54 -10.69 3.50
CA PHE A 97 7.24 -9.92 4.53
C PHE A 97 6.45 -9.98 5.86
N PRO A 98 7.11 -10.09 7.03
CA PRO A 98 6.42 -10.28 8.31
C PRO A 98 5.39 -9.17 8.58
N SER A 99 4.14 -9.58 8.81
CA SER A 99 3.00 -8.66 8.99
C SER A 99 3.21 -7.68 10.15
N ILE A 100 3.79 -8.15 11.26
CA ILE A 100 4.17 -7.34 12.42
C ILE A 100 5.15 -6.24 12.02
N SER A 101 6.14 -6.54 11.19
CA SER A 101 7.10 -5.56 10.70
C SER A 101 6.44 -4.53 9.77
N ILE A 102 5.53 -4.95 8.89
CA ILE A 102 4.74 -4.01 8.05
C ILE A 102 3.91 -3.09 8.95
N MET A 103 3.27 -3.63 9.99
CA MET A 103 2.47 -2.86 10.94
C MET A 103 3.28 -1.73 11.58
N GLN A 104 4.49 -2.04 12.05
CA GLN A 104 5.40 -1.06 12.67
C GLN A 104 5.87 0.01 11.67
N ILE A 105 6.33 -0.41 10.49
CA ILE A 105 6.78 0.51 9.42
C ILE A 105 5.63 1.41 8.96
N THR A 106 4.42 0.86 8.89
CA THR A 106 3.22 1.62 8.53
C THR A 106 2.59 2.34 9.71
N GLY A 107 3.19 2.33 10.91
CA GLY A 107 2.77 3.20 12.01
C GLY A 107 1.46 2.84 12.69
N HIS A 108 0.99 1.60 12.57
CA HIS A 108 -0.26 1.18 13.19
C HIS A 108 0.00 0.69 14.62
N LYS A 109 -0.80 1.18 15.57
CA LYS A 109 -0.71 0.76 16.98
C LYS A 109 -1.41 -0.57 17.24
N THR A 110 -2.49 -0.86 16.50
CA THR A 110 -3.30 -2.06 16.69
C THR A 110 -3.40 -2.86 15.40
N GLU A 111 -3.44 -4.18 15.54
CA GLU A 111 -3.60 -5.11 14.42
C GLU A 111 -4.93 -4.88 13.70
N ALA A 112 -6.01 -4.64 14.44
CA ALA A 112 -7.32 -4.33 13.87
C ALA A 112 -7.30 -3.10 12.94
N ALA A 113 -6.50 -2.07 13.25
CA ALA A 113 -6.34 -0.92 12.38
C ALA A 113 -5.49 -1.26 11.14
N PHE A 114 -4.43 -2.05 11.32
CA PHE A 114 -3.54 -2.50 10.25
C PHE A 114 -4.23 -3.43 9.24
N LEU A 115 -5.01 -4.41 9.71
CA LEU A 115 -5.74 -5.35 8.85
C LEU A 115 -6.72 -4.63 7.91
N LYS A 116 -7.22 -3.45 8.26
CA LYS A 116 -8.03 -2.63 7.34
C LYS A 116 -7.28 -2.22 6.07
N TYR A 117 -5.94 -2.16 6.10
CA TYR A 117 -5.08 -1.79 4.97
C TYR A 117 -4.75 -2.98 4.06
N ILE A 118 -4.70 -4.19 4.62
CA ILE A 118 -4.41 -5.40 3.88
C ILE A 118 -5.65 -5.80 3.09
N LYS A 119 -5.56 -5.72 1.76
CA LYS A 119 -6.63 -6.07 0.83
C LYS A 119 -6.20 -7.29 0.01
N VAL A 120 -6.30 -8.44 0.65
CA VAL A 120 -5.99 -9.75 0.08
C VAL A 120 -7.28 -10.55 0.03
N THR A 121 -7.53 -11.21 -1.10
CA THR A 121 -8.70 -12.06 -1.30
C THR A 121 -8.42 -13.48 -0.76
N PRO A 122 -9.46 -14.29 -0.48
CA PRO A 122 -9.27 -15.68 -0.08
C PRO A 122 -8.41 -16.50 -1.06
N GLU A 123 -8.60 -16.29 -2.36
CA GLU A 123 -7.78 -16.94 -3.40
C GLU A 123 -6.30 -16.52 -3.31
N GLU A 124 -6.04 -15.23 -3.07
CA GLU A 124 -4.66 -14.76 -2.88
C GLU A 124 -4.04 -15.31 -1.59
N HIS A 125 -4.80 -15.51 -0.52
CA HIS A 125 -4.31 -16.21 0.68
C HIS A 125 -3.90 -17.65 0.38
N ALA A 126 -4.71 -18.39 -0.40
CA ALA A 126 -4.36 -19.73 -0.82
C ALA A 126 -3.07 -19.76 -1.66
N LYS A 127 -2.92 -18.81 -2.59
CA LYS A 127 -1.67 -18.68 -3.39
C LYS A 127 -0.45 -18.37 -2.53
N LEU A 128 -0.59 -17.50 -1.51
CA LEU A 128 0.51 -17.21 -0.58
C LEU A 128 0.93 -18.46 0.20
N LEU A 129 -0.04 -19.26 0.65
CA LEU A 129 0.23 -20.53 1.33
C LEU A 129 0.92 -21.52 0.39
N GLN A 130 0.45 -21.64 -0.85
CA GLN A 130 1.05 -22.48 -1.87
C GLN A 130 2.53 -22.08 -2.12
N MET A 131 2.80 -20.80 -2.39
CA MET A 131 4.17 -20.31 -2.61
C MET A 131 5.07 -20.54 -1.38
N HIS A 132 4.50 -20.43 -0.16
CA HIS A 132 5.23 -20.75 1.06
C HIS A 132 5.59 -22.24 1.14
N TRP A 133 4.66 -23.13 0.81
CA TRP A 133 4.94 -24.57 0.77
C TRP A 133 5.97 -24.92 -0.30
N GLU A 134 5.85 -24.39 -1.52
CA GLU A 134 6.78 -24.63 -2.63
C GLU A 134 8.22 -24.22 -2.26
N LYS A 135 8.39 -23.06 -1.63
CA LYS A 135 9.70 -22.59 -1.18
C LYS A 135 10.34 -23.50 -0.11
N ASN A 136 9.52 -24.13 0.73
CA ASN A 136 10.01 -25.01 1.80
C ASN A 136 10.08 -26.49 1.37
N SER A 137 9.34 -26.90 0.35
CA SER A 137 9.32 -28.28 -0.16
C SER A 137 10.54 -28.61 -1.02
N GLU A 138 11.25 -27.62 -1.58
CA GLU A 138 12.57 -27.84 -2.20
C GLU A 138 13.58 -28.51 -1.24
N HIS A 139 13.35 -28.43 0.07
CA HIS A 139 14.22 -29.02 1.09
C HIS A 139 13.72 -30.37 1.61
N LEU A 140 12.55 -30.84 1.16
CA LEU A 140 11.96 -32.12 1.54
C LEU A 140 12.22 -33.14 0.43
N ARG A 141 13.19 -34.04 0.65
CA ARG A 141 13.33 -35.23 -0.19
C ARG A 141 12.17 -36.17 0.13
N VAL A 142 11.34 -36.45 -0.87
CA VAL A 142 10.37 -37.55 -0.78
C VAL A 142 11.19 -38.83 -0.70
N VAL A 143 11.22 -39.45 0.48
CA VAL A 143 11.81 -40.77 0.66
C VAL A 143 10.73 -41.76 0.21
N SER A 144 10.92 -42.35 -0.97
CA SER A 144 10.15 -43.49 -1.47
C SER A 144 10.60 -44.78 -0.79
#